data_AF-A0AAV1K7V2-F1
#
_entry.id   AF-A0AAV1K7V2-F1
#
_cell.length_a   1.000
_cell.length_b   1.000
_cell.length_c   1.000
_cell.angle_alpha   90.00
_cell.angle_beta   90.00
_cell.angle_gamma   90.00
#
_symmetry.space_group_name_H-M   'P 1'
#
loop_
_entity.id
_entity.type
_entity.pdbx_description
1 polymer ?
#
loop_
_entity_poly.entity_id
_entity_poly.type
_entity_poly.pdbx_seq_one_letter_code
_entity_poly.pdbx_strand_id
1 'polypeptide(L)'
;MLSGNTLSTYENIAYAEYAEELKLLSEQISNRFSDLNNMEDCFSLFATPTKYNVQNAPIPLQMELIEIQENSLLKSKFEDVELCDFYKTYLEEDNFPQLRKFARRLICAFSSTYKCEQFFLLMKVNKSTHRTRLSDDNLDNSLRLCISRINPNIDGLVPQIQAQVSH
;
A
#
# COMPACT_ATOMS: atom_id res chain seq x y z
N MET A 1 35.17 -18.93 46.84
CA MET A 1 34.19 -17.88 46.48
C MET A 1 34.86 -16.92 45.52
N LEU A 2 34.71 -17.09 44.21
CA LEU A 2 34.98 -16.03 43.23
C LEU A 2 34.00 -16.15 42.06
N SER A 3 33.20 -15.09 41.93
CA SER A 3 32.53 -14.55 40.75
C SER A 3 31.82 -15.51 39.78
N GLY A 4 30.52 -15.71 40.01
CA GLY A 4 29.54 -15.70 38.91
C GLY A 4 28.72 -14.41 39.04
N ASN A 5 28.69 -13.57 37.99
CA ASN A 5 27.67 -12.53 37.68
C ASN A 5 28.17 -11.37 36.78
N THR A 6 29.10 -11.60 35.84
CA THR A 6 29.55 -10.52 34.94
C THR A 6 29.18 -10.71 33.47
N LEU A 7 28.69 -11.89 33.04
CA LEU A 7 28.35 -12.10 31.62
C LEU A 7 26.93 -11.65 31.26
N SER A 8 25.95 -11.87 32.16
CA SER A 8 24.54 -11.50 31.94
C SER A 8 24.27 -9.99 31.97
N THR A 9 25.16 -9.20 32.58
CA THR A 9 25.03 -7.75 32.64
C THR A 9 25.55 -7.07 31.37
N TYR A 10 26.54 -7.63 30.67
CA TYR A 10 27.09 -7.06 29.44
C TYR A 10 26.16 -7.22 28.23
N GLU A 11 25.42 -8.32 28.12
CA GLU A 11 24.45 -8.52 27.03
C GLU A 11 23.21 -7.63 27.16
N ASN A 12 22.85 -7.17 28.37
CA ASN A 12 21.68 -6.33 28.62
C ASN A 12 21.96 -4.82 28.40
N ILE A 13 23.19 -4.37 28.64
CA ILE A 13 23.57 -2.95 28.50
C ILE A 13 23.58 -2.52 27.03
N ALA A 14 24.00 -3.41 26.12
CA ALA A 14 24.14 -3.08 24.69
C ALA A 14 22.80 -2.82 23.97
N TYR A 15 21.67 -3.33 24.48
CA TYR A 15 20.34 -3.09 23.89
C TYR A 15 19.54 -2.00 24.60
N ALA A 16 19.92 -1.63 25.82
CA ALA A 16 19.26 -0.56 26.57
C ALA A 16 19.43 0.81 25.88
N GLU A 17 20.57 1.05 25.23
CA GLU A 17 20.83 2.27 24.46
C GLU A 17 19.88 2.43 23.25
N TYR A 18 19.47 1.33 22.62
CA TYR A 18 18.51 1.37 21.51
C TYR A 18 17.06 1.41 21.96
N ALA A 19 16.77 1.14 23.24
CA ALA A 19 15.39 1.07 23.73
C ALA A 19 14.69 2.43 23.65
N GLU A 20 15.41 3.53 23.93
CA GLU A 20 14.88 4.88 23.83
C GLU A 20 14.62 5.27 22.36
N GLU A 21 15.57 4.97 21.47
CA GLU A 21 15.44 5.20 20.04
C GLU A 21 14.29 4.39 19.42
N LEU A 22 14.13 3.12 19.81
CA LEU A 22 13.00 2.28 19.35
C LEU A 22 11.66 2.82 19.83
N LYS A 23 11.60 3.36 21.05
CA LYS A 23 10.38 3.98 21.59
C LYS A 23 10.04 5.25 20.82
N LEU A 24 11.03 6.09 20.55
CA LEU A 24 10.86 7.32 19.78
C LEU A 24 10.45 7.02 18.32
N LEU A 25 11.07 6.01 17.70
CA LEU A 25 10.69 5.52 16.38
C LEU A 25 9.24 5.00 16.38
N SER A 26 8.85 4.21 17.38
CA SER A 26 7.48 3.72 17.52
C SER A 26 6.47 4.87 17.63
N GLU A 27 6.78 5.90 18.41
CA GLU A 27 5.93 7.09 18.55
C GLU A 27 5.81 7.86 17.23
N GLN A 28 6.92 8.03 16.51
CA GLN A 28 6.93 8.69 15.20
C GLN A 28 6.12 7.90 14.16
N ILE A 29 6.22 6.57 14.15
CA ILE A 29 5.39 5.72 13.27
C ILE A 29 3.92 5.90 13.61
N SER A 30 3.55 5.78 14.89
CA SER A 30 2.16 5.97 15.33
C SER A 30 1.60 7.35 14.96
N ASN A 31 2.39 8.41 15.14
CA ASN A 31 1.99 9.77 14.79
C ASN A 31 1.85 9.93 13.27
N ARG A 32 2.82 9.45 12.49
CA ARG A 32 2.83 9.52 11.03
C ARG A 32 1.66 8.75 10.40
N PHE A 33 1.25 7.64 10.99
CA PHE A 33 0.18 6.77 10.49
C PHE A 33 -1.11 6.86 11.33
N SER A 34 -1.27 7.93 12.12
CA SER A 34 -2.46 8.16 12.93
C SER A 34 -3.75 8.16 12.10
N ASP A 35 -3.68 8.66 10.86
CA ASP A 35 -4.78 8.61 9.90
C ASP A 35 -5.20 7.17 9.53
N LEU A 36 -4.26 6.21 9.50
CA LEU A 36 -4.57 4.81 9.23
C LEU A 36 -5.30 4.17 10.40
N ASN A 37 -4.96 4.55 11.63
CA ASN A 37 -5.70 4.11 12.83
C ASN A 37 -7.15 4.59 12.77
N ASN A 38 -7.38 5.82 12.30
CA ASN A 38 -8.73 6.35 12.09
C ASN A 38 -9.52 5.63 10.99
N MET A 39 -8.85 4.86 10.13
CA MET A 39 -9.47 4.06 9.06
C MET A 39 -9.66 2.59 9.44
N GLU A 40 -9.31 2.18 10.66
CA GLU A 40 -9.40 0.78 11.11
C GLU A 40 -10.79 0.17 10.87
N ASP A 41 -11.85 0.90 11.22
CA ASP A 41 -13.23 0.47 10.97
C ASP A 41 -13.54 0.31 9.49
N CYS A 42 -13.01 1.20 8.65
CA CYS A 42 -13.17 1.10 7.19
C CYS A 42 -12.46 -0.15 6.65
N PHE A 43 -11.26 -0.46 7.15
CA PHE A 43 -10.53 -1.65 6.76
C PHE A 43 -11.22 -2.92 7.23
N SER A 44 -11.75 -2.92 8.46
CA SER A 44 -12.51 -4.04 9.02
C SER A 44 -13.78 -4.32 8.19
N LEU A 45 -14.54 -3.28 7.85
CA LEU A 45 -15.72 -3.38 6.98
C LEU A 45 -15.35 -3.90 5.59
N PHE A 46 -14.28 -3.37 5.00
CA PHE A 46 -13.79 -3.80 3.69
C PHE A 46 -13.29 -5.25 3.69
N ALA A 47 -12.60 -5.67 4.74
CA ALA A 47 -12.03 -7.01 4.84
C ALA A 47 -13.06 -8.07 5.24
N THR A 48 -14.17 -7.68 5.89
CA THR A 48 -15.17 -8.63 6.42
C THR A 48 -16.63 -8.16 6.24
N PRO A 49 -17.06 -7.74 5.04
CA PRO A 49 -18.41 -7.19 4.82
C PRO A 49 -19.53 -8.17 5.22
N THR A 50 -19.28 -9.48 5.14
CA THR A 50 -20.22 -10.55 5.47
C THR A 50 -20.43 -10.79 6.97
N LYS A 51 -19.54 -10.25 7.82
CA LYS A 51 -19.55 -10.45 9.29
C LYS A 51 -19.49 -9.13 10.07
N TYR A 52 -19.27 -8.01 9.38
CA TYR A 52 -19.13 -6.69 10.00
C TYR A 52 -20.43 -6.26 10.71
N ASN A 53 -20.30 -5.60 11.86
CA ASN A 53 -21.46 -5.08 12.57
C ASN A 53 -22.08 -3.91 11.80
N VAL A 54 -23.26 -4.13 11.23
CA VAL A 54 -23.99 -3.13 10.44
C VAL A 54 -24.23 -1.82 11.21
N GLN A 55 -24.42 -1.87 12.53
CA GLN A 55 -24.65 -0.66 13.34
C GLN A 55 -23.44 0.27 13.39
N ASN A 56 -22.24 -0.28 13.22
CA ASN A 56 -21.00 0.50 13.19
C ASN A 56 -20.70 1.04 11.78
N ALA A 57 -21.41 0.58 10.76
CA ALA A 57 -21.17 1.00 9.39
C ALA A 57 -21.77 2.40 9.12
N PRO A 58 -21.17 3.19 8.21
CA PRO A 58 -21.78 4.43 7.72
C PRO A 58 -23.20 4.19 7.19
N ILE A 59 -24.14 5.08 7.54
CA ILE A 59 -25.56 4.98 7.14
C ILE A 59 -25.77 4.61 5.66
N PRO A 60 -25.05 5.20 4.68
CA PRO A 60 -25.26 4.88 3.26
C PRO A 60 -24.89 3.43 2.88
N LEU A 61 -24.10 2.73 3.70
CA LEU A 61 -23.65 1.37 3.44
C LEU A 61 -24.51 0.31 4.16
N GLN A 62 -25.30 0.70 5.17
CA GLN A 62 -25.96 -0.25 6.06
C GLN A 62 -26.93 -1.17 5.31
N MET A 63 -27.76 -0.62 4.40
CA MET A 63 -28.71 -1.41 3.62
C MET A 63 -28.01 -2.42 2.71
N GLU A 64 -27.03 -1.96 1.94
CA GLU A 64 -26.25 -2.82 1.03
C GLU A 64 -25.47 -3.91 1.81
N LEU A 65 -24.97 -3.59 3.01
CA LEU A 65 -24.32 -4.57 3.88
C LEU A 65 -25.29 -5.64 4.38
N ILE A 66 -26.50 -5.26 4.79
CA ILE A 66 -27.53 -6.22 5.20
C ILE A 66 -27.83 -7.17 4.03
N GLU A 67 -27.98 -6.66 2.81
CA GLU A 67 -28.23 -7.48 1.62
C GLU A 67 -27.10 -8.48 1.35
N ILE A 68 -25.83 -8.07 1.49
CA ILE A 68 -24.70 -9.01 1.40
C ILE A 68 -24.77 -10.05 2.52
N GLN A 69 -25.12 -9.65 3.74
CA GLN A 69 -25.17 -10.55 4.89
C GLN A 69 -26.36 -11.54 4.81
N GLU A 70 -27.46 -11.18 4.19
CA GLU A 70 -28.60 -12.10 4.03
C GLU A 70 -28.49 -12.99 2.79
N ASN A 71 -27.53 -12.71 1.89
CA ASN A 71 -27.34 -13.49 0.67
C ASN A 71 -26.28 -14.59 0.85
N SER A 72 -26.76 -15.85 0.94
CA SER A 72 -25.90 -17.02 1.11
C SER A 72 -24.93 -17.26 -0.07
N LEU A 73 -25.33 -16.90 -1.30
CA LEU A 73 -24.47 -17.01 -2.48
C LEU A 73 -23.31 -16.01 -2.39
N LEU A 74 -23.60 -14.74 -2.06
CA LEU A 74 -22.56 -13.72 -1.90
C LEU A 74 -21.60 -14.07 -0.75
N LYS A 75 -22.12 -14.61 0.35
CA LYS A 75 -21.28 -15.13 1.45
C LYS A 75 -20.34 -16.24 0.99
N SER A 76 -20.85 -17.24 0.27
CA SER A 76 -20.02 -18.32 -0.29
C SER A 76 -18.97 -17.76 -1.25
N LYS A 77 -19.36 -16.85 -2.15
CA LYS A 77 -18.44 -16.26 -3.12
C LYS A 77 -17.35 -15.43 -2.47
N PHE A 78 -17.66 -14.74 -1.37
CA PHE A 78 -16.67 -14.00 -0.60
C PHE A 78 -15.55 -14.91 -0.04
N GLU A 79 -15.87 -16.15 0.31
CA GLU A 79 -14.88 -17.12 0.80
C GLU A 79 -14.08 -17.78 -0.34
N ASP A 80 -14.65 -17.84 -1.54
CA ASP A 80 -14.05 -18.53 -2.70
C ASP A 80 -13.09 -17.67 -3.54
N VAL A 81 -13.18 -16.33 -3.45
CA VAL A 81 -12.49 -15.42 -4.38
C VAL A 81 -11.65 -14.35 -3.66
N GLU A 82 -10.70 -13.76 -4.38
CA GLU A 82 -9.94 -12.64 -3.85
C GLU A 82 -10.81 -11.41 -3.56
N LEU A 83 -10.44 -10.64 -2.54
CA LEU A 83 -11.22 -9.52 -2.03
C LEU A 83 -11.56 -8.49 -3.12
N CYS A 84 -10.59 -8.11 -3.95
CA CYS A 84 -10.82 -7.15 -5.03
C CYS A 84 -11.78 -7.71 -6.10
N ASP A 85 -11.69 -9.01 -6.39
CA ASP A 85 -12.55 -9.67 -7.37
C ASP A 85 -13.97 -9.84 -6.86
N PHE A 86 -14.15 -10.05 -5.55
CA PHE A 86 -15.46 -10.03 -4.90
C PHE A 86 -16.20 -8.71 -5.18
N TYR A 87 -15.59 -7.59 -4.81
CA TYR A 87 -16.18 -6.26 -4.99
C TYR A 87 -16.37 -5.87 -6.46
N LYS A 88 -15.55 -6.41 -7.37
CA LYS A 88 -15.60 -6.08 -8.80
C LYS A 88 -16.61 -6.92 -9.58
N THR A 89 -16.67 -8.22 -9.29
CA THR A 89 -17.34 -9.23 -10.12
C THR A 89 -18.70 -9.64 -9.56
N TYR A 90 -18.83 -9.71 -8.24
CA TYR A 90 -20.01 -10.28 -7.58
C TYR A 90 -20.96 -9.23 -7.00
N LEU A 91 -20.48 -8.01 -6.75
CA LEU A 91 -21.35 -6.89 -6.39
C LEU A 91 -21.78 -6.16 -7.66
N GLU A 92 -23.04 -6.33 -8.07
CA GLU A 92 -23.63 -5.61 -9.19
C GLU A 92 -23.73 -4.10 -8.89
N GLU A 93 -23.40 -3.23 -9.86
CA GLU A 93 -23.34 -1.78 -9.61
C GLU A 93 -24.72 -1.17 -9.34
N ASP A 94 -25.78 -1.77 -9.88
CA ASP A 94 -27.16 -1.31 -9.66
C ASP A 94 -27.68 -1.64 -8.25
N ASN A 95 -27.23 -2.77 -7.66
CA ASN A 95 -27.66 -3.20 -6.33
C ASN A 95 -26.74 -2.71 -5.22
N PHE A 96 -25.42 -2.61 -5.50
CA PHE A 96 -24.41 -2.26 -4.50
C PHE A 96 -23.56 -1.02 -4.86
N PRO A 97 -24.17 0.11 -5.29
CA PRO A 97 -23.42 1.27 -5.76
C PRO A 97 -22.51 1.88 -4.68
N GLN A 98 -22.96 1.95 -3.42
CA GLN A 98 -22.21 2.60 -2.35
C GLN A 98 -21.05 1.74 -1.88
N LEU A 99 -21.24 0.43 -1.70
CA LEU A 99 -20.18 -0.50 -1.33
C LEU A 99 -19.12 -0.62 -2.43
N ARG A 100 -19.51 -0.65 -3.71
CA ARG A 100 -18.53 -0.60 -4.80
C ARG A 100 -17.75 0.69 -4.81
N LYS A 101 -18.40 1.83 -4.56
CA LYS A 101 -17.72 3.13 -4.48
C LYS A 101 -16.77 3.20 -3.29
N PHE A 102 -17.18 2.68 -2.14
CA PHE A 102 -16.37 2.58 -0.93
C PHE A 102 -15.14 1.69 -1.15
N ALA A 103 -15.33 0.47 -1.66
CA ALA A 103 -14.25 -0.46 -1.98
C ALA A 103 -13.24 0.13 -2.96
N ARG A 104 -13.72 0.78 -4.04
CA ARG A 104 -12.87 1.47 -5.01
C ARG A 104 -11.96 2.50 -4.35
N ARG A 105 -12.46 3.30 -3.40
CA ARG A 105 -11.65 4.32 -2.70
C ARG A 105 -10.51 3.68 -1.91
N LEU A 106 -10.78 2.60 -1.18
CA LEU A 106 -9.76 1.91 -0.40
C LEU A 106 -8.73 1.22 -1.31
N ILE A 107 -9.17 0.49 -2.34
CA ILE A 107 -8.28 -0.19 -3.29
C ILE A 107 -7.38 0.83 -4.00
N CYS A 108 -7.93 1.98 -4.42
CA CYS A 108 -7.16 3.05 -5.04
C CYS A 108 -6.12 3.65 -4.10
N ALA A 109 -6.40 3.79 -2.81
CA ALA A 109 -5.45 4.30 -1.83
C ALA A 109 -4.23 3.38 -1.71
N PHE A 110 -4.43 2.06 -1.64
CA PHE A 110 -3.31 1.10 -1.60
C PHE A 110 -2.55 1.01 -2.95
N SER A 111 -3.28 1.09 -4.05
CA SER A 111 -2.66 1.03 -5.38
C SER A 111 -1.81 2.27 -5.67
N SER A 112 -2.23 3.44 -5.20
CA SER A 112 -1.49 4.69 -5.39
C SER A 112 -0.25 4.74 -4.51
N THR A 113 -0.32 4.31 -3.24
CA THR A 113 0.86 4.23 -2.38
C THR A 113 1.90 3.28 -2.94
N TYR A 114 1.50 2.07 -3.35
CA TYR A 114 2.41 1.10 -3.98
C TYR A 114 3.09 1.71 -5.23
N LYS A 115 2.32 2.33 -6.13
CA LYS A 115 2.88 2.97 -7.32
C LYS A 115 3.81 4.14 -7.00
N CYS A 116 3.48 4.95 -6.00
CA CYS A 116 4.35 6.02 -5.53
C CYS A 116 5.65 5.46 -4.95
N GLU A 117 5.61 4.40 -4.15
CA GLU A 117 6.79 3.74 -3.60
C GLU A 117 7.67 3.15 -4.70
N GLN A 118 7.09 2.43 -5.67
CA GLN A 118 7.82 1.93 -6.85
C GLN A 118 8.48 3.07 -7.62
N PHE A 119 7.78 4.20 -7.78
CA PHE A 119 8.33 5.39 -8.42
C PHE A 119 9.50 5.99 -7.63
N PHE A 120 9.37 6.16 -6.30
CA PHE A 120 10.46 6.67 -5.46
C PHE A 120 11.68 5.76 -5.46
N LEU A 121 11.48 4.44 -5.44
CA LEU A 121 12.55 3.46 -5.57
C LEU A 121 13.28 3.63 -6.91
N LEU A 122 12.55 3.78 -8.01
CA LEU A 122 13.19 4.00 -9.31
C LEU A 122 13.90 5.36 -9.38
N MET A 123 13.34 6.42 -8.80
CA MET A 123 14.02 7.71 -8.70
C MET A 123 15.34 7.61 -7.93
N LYS A 124 15.39 6.80 -6.87
CA LYS A 124 16.63 6.54 -6.12
C LYS A 124 17.68 5.85 -6.98
N VAL A 125 17.28 4.96 -7.90
CA VAL A 125 18.17 4.30 -8.87
C VAL A 125 18.60 5.26 -9.99
N ASN A 126 17.67 6.05 -10.53
CA ASN A 126 17.92 6.99 -11.63
C ASN A 126 18.77 8.21 -11.19
N LYS A 127 18.62 8.63 -9.93
CA LYS A 127 19.46 9.66 -9.29
C LYS A 127 20.76 9.00 -8.80
N SER A 128 21.62 8.59 -9.73
CA SER A 128 22.98 8.15 -9.40
C SER A 128 23.91 9.36 -9.26
N THR A 129 25.08 9.17 -8.64
CA THR A 129 26.16 10.17 -8.55
C THR A 129 26.58 10.76 -9.91
N HIS A 130 26.29 10.07 -11.01
CA HIS A 130 26.62 10.47 -12.38
C HIS A 130 25.49 11.17 -13.13
N ARG A 131 24.28 11.29 -12.55
CA ARG A 131 23.10 11.89 -13.20
C ARG A 131 22.39 12.85 -12.24
N THR A 132 22.91 14.06 -12.13
CA THR A 132 22.47 15.07 -11.14
C THR A 132 21.30 15.95 -11.59
N ARG A 133 20.88 15.91 -12.86
CA ARG A 133 19.90 16.87 -13.41
C ARG A 133 18.56 16.22 -13.78
N LEU A 134 17.70 16.05 -12.77
CA LEU A 134 16.26 15.85 -12.97
C LEU A 134 15.64 17.24 -13.25
N SER A 135 15.04 17.43 -14.41
CA SER A 135 14.21 18.59 -14.78
C SER A 135 12.75 18.15 -14.84
N ASP A 136 11.80 19.07 -14.71
CA ASP A 136 10.37 18.73 -14.66
C ASP A 136 9.92 17.87 -15.87
N ASP A 137 10.42 18.16 -17.07
CA ASP A 137 10.13 17.37 -18.27
C ASP A 137 10.66 15.93 -18.19
N ASN A 138 11.86 15.71 -17.62
CA ASN A 138 12.42 14.36 -17.53
C ASN A 138 11.86 13.58 -16.33
N LEU A 139 11.31 14.29 -15.34
CA LEU A 139 10.54 13.71 -14.25
C LEU A 139 9.18 13.19 -14.73
N ASP A 140 8.43 13.98 -15.52
CA ASP A 140 7.15 13.54 -16.10
C ASP A 140 7.32 12.30 -16.99
N ASN A 141 8.33 12.32 -17.86
CA ASN A 141 8.64 11.19 -18.71
C ASN A 141 9.03 9.93 -17.91
N SER A 142 9.81 10.09 -16.83
CA SER A 142 10.15 8.99 -15.94
C SER A 142 8.90 8.44 -15.21
N LEU A 143 8.02 9.33 -14.77
CA LEU A 143 6.75 8.97 -14.13
C LEU A 143 5.85 8.17 -15.07
N ARG A 144 5.73 8.60 -16.34
CA ARG A 144 4.99 7.88 -17.38
C ARG A 144 5.55 6.48 -17.62
N LEU A 145 6.88 6.33 -17.70
CA LEU A 145 7.52 5.03 -17.88
C LEU A 145 7.27 4.10 -16.67
N CYS A 146 7.31 4.61 -15.43
CA CYS A 146 7.05 3.80 -14.24
C CYS A 146 5.61 3.32 -14.11
N ILE A 147 4.66 4.21 -14.40
CA ILE A 147 3.25 4.00 -14.09
C ILE A 147 2.50 3.33 -15.24
N SER A 148 2.97 3.53 -16.48
CA SER A 148 2.33 2.96 -17.66
C SER A 148 2.64 1.48 -17.82
N ARG A 149 1.72 0.74 -18.42
CA ARG A 149 1.95 -0.63 -18.90
C ARG A 149 2.52 -0.65 -20.32
N ILE A 150 3.01 0.49 -20.81
CA ILE A 150 3.52 0.63 -22.17
C ILE A 150 4.92 0.04 -22.19
N ASN A 151 5.12 -0.99 -23.01
CA ASN A 151 6.45 -1.53 -23.24
C ASN A 151 7.23 -0.55 -24.13
N PRO A 152 8.36 0.00 -23.66
CA PRO A 152 9.18 0.86 -24.50
C PRO A 152 9.73 0.04 -25.67
N ASN A 153 9.61 0.57 -26.89
CA ASN A 153 10.16 -0.05 -28.08
C ASN A 153 11.69 0.18 -28.14
N ILE A 154 12.43 -0.55 -27.31
CA ILE A 154 13.88 -0.43 -27.20
C ILE A 154 14.55 -0.77 -28.53
N ASP A 155 14.09 -1.83 -29.20
CA ASP A 155 14.65 -2.28 -30.48
C ASP A 155 14.53 -1.22 -31.58
N GLY A 156 13.46 -0.42 -31.56
CA GLY A 156 13.29 0.71 -32.47
C GLY A 156 14.05 1.98 -32.07
N LEU A 157 14.40 2.13 -30.78
CA LEU A 157 15.11 3.29 -30.24
C LEU A 157 16.63 3.16 -30.34
N VAL A 158 17.17 1.95 -30.15
CA VAL A 158 18.62 1.67 -30.22
C VAL A 158 19.26 2.20 -31.52
N PRO A 159 18.66 2.03 -32.72
CA PRO A 159 19.24 2.54 -33.96
C PRO A 159 19.22 4.09 -34.08
N GLN A 160 18.38 4.77 -33.28
CA GLN A 160 18.18 6.22 -33.34
C GLN A 160 19.05 6.99 -32.34
N ILE A 161 19.67 6.29 -31.38
CA ILE A 161 20.55 6.90 -30.38
C ILE A 161 21.94 7.08 -30.99
N GLN A 162 22.41 8.33 -31.05
CA GLN A 162 23.79 8.61 -31.44
C GLN A 162 24.72 8.17 -30.30
N ALA A 163 25.40 7.05 -30.48
CA ALA A 163 26.39 6.57 -29.52
C ALA A 163 27.51 7.61 -29.38
N GLN A 164 27.68 8.19 -28.18
CA GLN A 164 28.89 8.94 -27.88
C GLN A 164 30.02 7.94 -27.72
N VAL A 165 30.91 7.91 -28.72
CA VAL A 165 32.15 7.15 -28.64
C VAL A 165 33.04 7.88 -27.63
N SER A 166 33.32 7.25 -26.49
CA SER A 166 34.30 7.75 -25.54
C SER A 166 35.67 7.76 -26.21
N HIS A 167 36.39 8.86 -26.08
CA HIS A 167 37.73 9.07 -26.61
C HIS A 167 38.81 8.46 -25.72
#